data_AF-A0A7J9E5L3-F1
#
_entry.id   AF-A0A7J9E5L3-F1
#
_cell.length_a   1.000
_cell.length_b   1.000
_cell.length_c   1.000
_cell.angle_alpha   90.00
_cell.angle_beta   90.00
_cell.angle_gamma   90.00
#
_symmetry.space_group_name_H-M   'P 1'
#
loop_
_entity.id
_entity.type
_entity.pdbx_description
1 polymer ?
#
loop_
_entity_poly.entity_id
_entity_poly.type
_entity_poly.pdbx_seq_one_letter_code
_entity_poly.pdbx_strand_id
1 'polypeptide(L)'
;VPDNIKRNKDGDFWVTLNTGRSGSIQSDALDPINIKYNEEGIVLKRLDGHNGMIFKSISEVKEYNHILYIGSVTKPYVSILNDY
;
A
#
# COMPACT_ATOMS: atom_id res chain seq x y z
N VAL A 1 1.74 -0.34 -12.11
CA VAL A 1 2.52 -1.59 -11.98
C VAL A 1 2.78 -1.83 -10.50
N PRO A 2 2.45 -3.01 -9.96
CA PRO A 2 2.77 -3.35 -8.58
C PRO A 2 4.28 -3.48 -8.41
N ASP A 3 4.80 -3.03 -7.27
CA ASP A 3 6.25 -3.07 -6.97
C ASP A 3 6.56 -4.26 -6.05
N ASN A 4 6.20 -4.15 -4.76
CA ASN A 4 6.35 -5.23 -3.79
C ASN A 4 5.03 -5.91 -3.41
N ILE A 5 5.15 -7.19 -3.04
CA ILE A 5 4.12 -7.96 -2.33
C ILE A 5 4.73 -8.47 -1.02
N LYS A 6 4.10 -8.19 0.13
CA LYS A 6 4.56 -8.66 1.45
C LYS A 6 3.42 -9.26 2.25
N ARG A 7 3.63 -10.48 2.74
CA ARG A 7 2.70 -11.22 3.58
C ARG A 7 2.82 -10.79 5.04
N ASN A 8 1.71 -10.73 5.77
CA ASN A 8 1.67 -10.50 7.21
C ASN A 8 1.57 -11.81 8.00
N LYS A 9 1.44 -11.73 9.33
CA LYS A 9 1.36 -12.92 10.21
C LYS A 9 0.06 -13.73 10.05
N ASP A 10 -0.98 -13.12 9.50
CA ASP A 10 -2.32 -13.72 9.35
C ASP A 10 -2.49 -14.40 7.97
N GLY A 11 -1.48 -14.32 7.10
CA GLY A 11 -1.51 -14.90 5.75
C GLY A 11 -1.93 -13.93 4.64
N ASP A 12 -2.51 -12.79 5.01
CA ASP A 12 -2.84 -11.71 4.07
C ASP A 12 -1.58 -11.09 3.46
N PHE A 13 -1.72 -10.47 2.29
CA PHE A 13 -0.63 -9.80 1.62
C PHE A 13 -0.98 -8.36 1.22
N TRP A 14 -0.02 -7.48 1.45
CA TRP A 14 -0.03 -6.12 0.96
C TRP A 14 0.68 -6.04 -0.39
N VAL A 15 0.07 -5.30 -1.32
CA VAL A 15 0.60 -4.99 -2.64
C VAL A 15 0.79 -3.49 -2.76
N THR A 16 2.02 -3.05 -3.03
CA THR A 16 2.35 -1.64 -3.26
C THR A 16 2.12 -1.24 -4.71
N LEU A 17 1.45 -0.11 -4.92
CA LEU A 17 1.19 0.47 -6.23
C LEU A 17 2.03 1.74 -6.43
N ASN A 18 2.90 1.72 -7.42
CA ASN A 18 3.80 2.85 -7.71
C ASN A 18 3.25 3.72 -8.87
N THR A 19 2.94 3.08 -10.00
CA THR A 19 2.49 3.75 -11.23
C THR A 19 1.08 3.31 -11.66
N GLY A 20 0.38 4.17 -12.40
CA GLY A 20 -0.95 3.85 -12.95
C GLY A 20 -2.06 3.86 -11.90
N ARG A 21 -1.89 4.62 -10.81
CA ARG A 21 -2.86 4.74 -9.71
C ARG A 21 -4.12 5.53 -10.10
N SER A 22 -4.05 6.35 -11.15
CA SER A 22 -5.20 7.03 -11.74
C SER A 22 -5.96 6.09 -12.68
N GLY A 23 -6.76 5.20 -12.10
CA GLY A 23 -7.60 4.26 -12.83
C GLY A 23 -8.73 3.80 -11.92
N SER A 24 -9.86 4.50 -11.99
CA SER A 24 -11.06 4.25 -11.21
C SER A 24 -11.62 2.84 -11.45
N ILE A 25 -11.45 1.95 -10.47
CA ILE A 25 -12.39 0.86 -10.23
C ILE A 25 -13.09 1.21 -8.93
N GLN A 26 -14.34 1.69 -9.00
CA GLN A 26 -15.31 1.87 -7.90
C GLN A 26 -14.75 1.59 -6.49
N SER A 27 -13.92 2.51 -6.00
CA SER A 27 -13.06 2.33 -4.82
C SER A 27 -13.22 3.55 -3.92
N ASP A 28 -13.34 3.26 -2.64
CA ASP A 28 -13.26 4.16 -1.48
C ASP A 28 -11.90 4.89 -1.35
N ALA A 29 -10.91 4.55 -2.17
CA ALA A 29 -9.64 5.26 -2.30
C ALA A 29 -9.43 5.78 -3.75
N LEU A 30 -9.22 7.09 -3.90
CA LEU A 30 -9.04 7.76 -5.20
C LEU A 30 -7.61 7.68 -5.72
N ASP A 31 -6.62 7.53 -4.82
CA ASP A 31 -5.22 7.29 -5.15
C ASP A 31 -4.69 6.09 -4.35
N PRO A 32 -5.03 4.84 -4.73
CA PRO A 32 -4.63 3.67 -3.96
C PRO A 32 -3.12 3.47 -4.02
N ILE A 33 -2.47 3.50 -2.85
CA ILE A 33 -1.01 3.32 -2.73
C ILE A 33 -0.65 1.93 -2.24
N ASN A 34 -1.46 1.34 -1.37
CA ASN A 34 -1.30 -0.04 -0.93
C ASN A 34 -2.67 -0.72 -0.88
N ILE A 35 -2.74 -1.97 -1.34
CA ILE A 35 -3.95 -2.80 -1.27
C ILE A 35 -3.62 -4.06 -0.49
N LYS A 36 -4.46 -4.40 0.48
CA LYS A 36 -4.39 -5.64 1.25
C LYS A 36 -5.36 -6.65 0.66
N TYR A 37 -4.88 -7.87 0.46
CA TYR A 37 -5.67 -9.01 0.01
C TYR A 37 -5.52 -10.17 1.00
N ASN A 38 -6.56 -11.00 1.12
CA ASN A 38 -6.44 -12.31 1.74
C ASN A 38 -5.92 -13.35 0.73
N GLU A 39 -5.73 -14.60 1.18
CA GLU A 39 -5.19 -15.69 0.35
C GLU A 39 -6.06 -16.03 -0.87
N GLU A 40 -7.36 -15.78 -0.80
CA GLU A 40 -8.31 -15.99 -1.90
C GLU A 40 -8.31 -14.84 -2.92
N GLY A 41 -7.51 -13.79 -2.72
CA GLY A 41 -7.43 -12.62 -3.59
C GLY A 41 -8.57 -11.61 -3.40
N ILE A 42 -9.29 -11.69 -2.28
CA ILE A 42 -10.31 -10.71 -1.88
C ILE A 42 -9.63 -9.48 -1.30
N VAL A 43 -10.03 -8.29 -1.76
CA VAL A 43 -9.55 -7.03 -1.21
C VAL A 43 -10.10 -6.83 0.20
N LEU A 44 -9.20 -6.78 1.19
CA LEU A 44 -9.53 -6.48 2.57
C LEU A 44 -9.42 -4.98 2.87
N LYS A 45 -8.49 -4.27 2.22
CA LYS A 45 -8.21 -2.87 2.53
C LYS A 45 -7.54 -2.12 1.38
N ARG A 46 -7.82 -0.82 1.27
CA ARG A 46 -7.12 0.13 0.40
C ARG A 46 -6.60 1.30 1.24
N LEU A 47 -5.34 1.66 1.04
CA LEU A 47 -4.76 2.89 1.60
C LEU A 47 -4.74 3.96 0.51
N ASP A 48 -5.40 5.08 0.77
CA ASP A 48 -5.40 6.25 -0.13
C ASP A 48 -4.18 7.14 0.16
N GLY A 49 -3.42 7.46 -0.89
CA GLY A 49 -2.31 8.40 -0.83
C GLY A 49 -2.74 9.87 -0.94
N HIS A 50 -4.03 10.12 -1.17
CA HIS A 50 -4.65 11.43 -1.31
C HIS A 50 -3.96 12.33 -2.34
N ASN A 51 -3.40 11.74 -3.41
CA ASN A 51 -2.59 12.42 -4.42
C ASN A 51 -1.37 13.17 -3.83
N GLY A 52 -0.97 12.81 -2.61
CA GLY A 52 0.14 13.45 -1.90
C GLY A 52 1.46 13.23 -2.62
N MET A 53 2.26 14.29 -2.73
CA MET A 53 3.60 14.23 -3.33
C MET A 53 4.52 13.23 -2.62
N ILE A 54 4.27 12.99 -1.33
CA ILE A 54 5.02 12.03 -0.52
C ILE A 54 4.91 10.65 -1.18
N PHE A 55 3.71 10.15 -1.46
CA PHE A 55 3.51 8.77 -1.94
C PHE A 55 3.71 8.56 -3.45
N LYS A 56 4.29 9.53 -4.17
CA LYS A 56 4.51 9.41 -5.63
C LYS A 56 5.55 8.39 -6.07
N SER A 57 6.30 7.79 -5.14
CA SER A 57 7.30 6.78 -5.47
C SER A 57 7.49 5.81 -4.31
N ILE A 58 6.42 5.16 -3.88
CA ILE A 58 6.56 4.07 -2.90
C ILE A 58 6.91 2.77 -3.61
N SER A 59 7.74 1.97 -2.96
CA SER A 59 8.23 0.71 -3.51
C SER A 59 8.04 -0.45 -2.54
N GLU A 60 7.85 -0.17 -1.24
CA GLU A 60 7.77 -1.21 -0.22
C GLU A 60 6.71 -0.90 0.83
N VAL A 61 6.09 -1.97 1.34
CA VAL A 61 5.15 -1.93 2.44
C VAL A 61 5.35 -3.14 3.33
N LYS A 62 5.35 -2.96 4.65
CA LYS A 62 5.38 -4.05 5.62
C LYS A 62 4.43 -3.77 6.76
N GLU A 63 3.57 -4.74 7.05
CA GLU A 63 2.74 -4.78 8.26
C GLU A 63 3.46 -5.57 9.35
N TYR A 64 3.62 -4.95 10.53
CA TYR A 64 4.16 -5.61 11.72
C TYR A 64 3.53 -5.02 12.97
N ASN A 65 2.92 -5.85 13.82
CA ASN A 65 2.22 -5.45 15.05
C ASN A 65 1.24 -4.29 14.84
N HIS A 66 0.37 -4.37 13.83
CA HIS A 66 -0.61 -3.32 13.48
C HIS A 66 0.01 -1.96 13.11
N ILE A 67 1.29 -1.96 12.70
CA ILE A 67 1.99 -0.79 12.17
C ILE A 67 2.37 -1.07 10.71
N LEU A 68 2.05 -0.12 9.83
CA LEU A 68 2.49 -0.12 8.45
C LEU A 68 3.75 0.73 8.31
N TYR A 69 4.79 0.10 7.77
CA TYR A 69 6.03 0.74 7.36
C TYR A 69 6.03 0.83 5.84
N ILE A 70 6.07 2.05 5.30
CA ILE A 70 6.04 2.29 3.86
C ILE A 70 7.35 2.98 3.47
N GLY A 71 8.04 2.36 2.51
CA GLY A 71 9.36 2.76 2.04
C GLY A 71 9.38 3.16 0.58
N SER A 72 10.45 3.87 0.22
CA SER A 72 10.73 4.28 -1.15
C SER A 72 12.21 4.06 -1.47
N VAL A 73 12.49 3.54 -2.66
CA VAL A 73 13.86 3.50 -3.21
C VAL A 73 14.39 4.87 -3.64
N THR A 74 13.52 5.87 -3.84
CA THR A 74 13.92 7.21 -4.34
C THR A 74 13.75 8.33 -3.31
N LYS A 75 13.09 8.07 -2.17
CA LYS A 75 12.85 9.06 -1.13
C LYS A 75 13.62 8.73 0.15
N PRO A 76 14.22 9.74 0.82
CA PRO A 76 15.02 9.54 2.03
C PRO A 76 14.15 9.51 3.30
N TYR A 77 13.02 8.79 3.28
CA TYR A 77 12.11 8.70 4.44
C TYR A 77 11.48 7.31 4.56
N VAL A 78 10.96 7.01 5.75
CA VAL A 78 10.03 5.90 6.01
C VAL A 78 8.75 6.48 6.58
N SER A 79 7.60 6.15 5.99
CA SER A 79 6.30 6.51 6.56
C SER A 79 5.85 5.41 7.52
N ILE A 80 5.40 5.81 8.70
CA ILE A 80 4.88 4.91 9.74
C ILE A 80 3.42 5.29 9.94
N LEU A 81 2.52 4.34 9.70
CA LEU A 81 1.10 4.50 9.96
C LEU A 81 0.67 3.54 11.07
N ASN A 82 0.11 4.11 12.13
CA ASN A 82 -0.55 3.39 13.21
C ASN A 82 -2.05 3.34 12.91
N ASP A 83 -2.72 2.25 13.29
CA ASP A 83 -4.17 2.08 13.17
C ASP A 83 -4.71 2.39 11.77
N TYR A 84 -4.20 1.66 10.76
CA TYR A 84 -4.70 1.74 9.39
C TYR A 84 -6.02 1.00 9.29
#